data_AF-A0A317J5R2-F1
#
_entry.id   AF-A0A317J5R2-F1
#
_cell.length_a   1.000
_cell.length_b   1.000
_cell.length_c   1.000
_cell.angle_alpha   90.00
_cell.angle_beta   90.00
_cell.angle_gamma   90.00
#
_symmetry.space_group_name_H-M   'P 1'
#
loop_
_entity.id
_entity.type
_entity.pdbx_description
1 polymer ?
#
loop_
_entity_poly.entity_id
_entity_poly.type
_entity_poly.pdbx_seq_one_letter_code
_entity_poly.pdbx_strand_id
1 'polypeptide(L)'
;MAEEQQQQRQNRENRPPREGRGPREGGDRGPHGDRGERRGFDRGRPEGPPEIELDKLINDSLYLDNQAHSIVSRMRDMDSGTKSQLRRLYSAVRRAVRAPENERQHEFVMLRARLAYTIARHGLRSLDQIEKLLLQVTRKNDSRGYERFKDLFEAIVAYNE
;
A
#
# COMPACT_ATOMS: atom_id res chain seq x y z
N MET A 1 -7.79 56.48 12.51
CA MET A 1 -7.91 55.02 12.25
C MET A 1 -7.09 54.28 13.30
N ALA A 2 -7.68 53.92 14.44
CA ALA A 2 -7.04 53.06 15.46
C ALA A 2 -8.06 52.67 16.54
N GLU A 3 -9.01 51.76 16.27
CA GLU A 3 -9.96 51.35 17.32
C GLU A 3 -10.50 49.90 17.25
N GLU A 4 -9.93 49.00 16.45
CA GLU A 4 -10.46 47.62 16.33
C GLU A 4 -9.55 46.49 16.86
N GLN A 5 -8.46 46.78 17.58
CA GLN A 5 -7.54 45.73 18.08
C GLN A 5 -7.65 45.37 19.58
N GLN A 6 -8.55 45.98 20.35
CA GLN A 6 -8.60 45.73 21.81
C GLN A 6 -9.63 44.71 22.30
N GLN A 7 -10.60 44.26 21.50
CA GLN A 7 -11.69 43.41 22.00
C GLN A 7 -11.42 41.89 21.99
N GLN A 8 -10.33 41.39 21.41
CA GLN A 8 -10.07 39.94 21.36
C GLN A 8 -9.27 39.35 22.53
N ARG A 9 -8.80 40.18 23.48
CA ARG A 9 -7.94 39.72 24.59
C ARG A 9 -8.67 39.40 25.90
N GLN A 10 -9.95 39.71 26.04
CA GLN A 10 -10.64 39.62 27.34
C GLN A 10 -11.51 38.37 27.57
N ASN A 11 -11.66 37.46 26.60
CA ASN A 11 -12.64 36.35 26.73
C ASN A 11 -12.03 34.94 26.95
N ARG A 12 -10.79 34.84 27.47
CA ARG A 12 -10.11 33.56 27.75
C ARG A 12 -10.06 33.15 29.22
N GLU A 13 -10.72 33.90 30.11
CA GLU A 13 -10.43 33.83 31.55
C GLU A 13 -11.52 33.17 32.41
N ASN A 14 -12.26 32.19 31.88
CA ASN A 14 -13.31 31.52 32.67
C ASN A 14 -13.40 30.00 32.46
N ARG A 15 -12.40 29.25 32.96
CA ARG A 15 -12.58 27.81 33.26
C ARG A 15 -11.77 27.38 34.50
N PRO A 16 -12.41 26.85 35.56
CA PRO A 16 -11.74 26.55 36.83
C PRO A 16 -10.96 25.22 36.80
N PRO A 17 -9.92 25.05 37.65
CA PRO A 17 -9.09 23.86 37.72
C PRO A 17 -9.67 22.83 38.70
N ARG A 18 -9.42 21.53 38.48
CA ARG A 18 -9.77 20.47 39.45
C ARG A 18 -8.56 19.58 39.73
N GLU A 19 -7.95 19.80 40.89
CA GLU A 19 -6.93 18.94 41.47
C GLU A 19 -7.56 17.83 42.34
N GLY A 20 -7.02 16.61 42.22
CA GLY A 20 -6.63 15.72 43.32
C GLY A 20 -7.66 15.11 44.28
N ARG A 21 -7.77 13.75 44.28
CA ARG A 21 -8.06 12.98 45.51
C ARG A 21 -7.58 11.50 45.47
N GLY A 22 -6.35 11.27 45.95
CA GLY A 22 -5.92 10.22 46.91
C GLY A 22 -5.93 8.70 46.60
N PRO A 23 -5.12 7.88 47.33
CA PRO A 23 -4.56 6.58 46.89
C PRO A 23 -5.14 5.34 47.61
N ARG A 24 -5.05 4.14 47.00
CA ARG A 24 -5.07 2.84 47.71
C ARG A 24 -4.23 1.77 46.99
N GLU A 25 -3.37 1.15 47.78
CA GLU A 25 -2.49 0.00 47.50
C GLU A 25 -3.24 -1.32 47.23
N GLY A 26 -2.57 -2.23 46.51
CA GLY A 26 -2.38 -3.60 47.01
C GLY A 26 -2.90 -4.79 46.18
N GLY A 27 -1.96 -5.61 45.67
CA GLY A 27 -2.12 -7.02 45.24
C GLY A 27 -2.36 -7.19 43.72
N ASP A 28 -1.61 -7.96 42.94
CA ASP A 28 -0.98 -9.25 43.23
C ASP A 28 0.16 -9.52 42.21
N ARG A 29 1.26 -10.13 42.67
CA ARG A 29 2.42 -10.53 41.84
C ARG A 29 2.18 -11.94 41.29
N GLY A 30 2.39 -12.15 39.99
CA GLY A 30 2.62 -13.47 39.42
C GLY A 30 3.34 -13.40 38.06
N PRO A 31 4.32 -14.29 37.75
CA PRO A 31 5.43 -14.01 36.82
C PRO A 31 5.37 -14.87 35.54
N HIS A 32 6.38 -14.69 34.65
CA HIS A 32 6.77 -15.63 33.57
C HIS A 32 5.90 -15.52 32.29
N GLY A 33 6.37 -15.46 31.05
CA GLY A 33 7.64 -15.61 30.34
C GLY A 33 7.34 -15.28 28.85
N ASP A 34 8.30 -15.47 27.94
CA ASP A 34 8.22 -15.25 26.47
C ASP A 34 8.25 -13.77 26.02
N ARG A 35 9.32 -13.19 25.46
CA ARG A 35 10.36 -13.64 24.52
C ARG A 35 9.80 -14.16 23.18
N GLY A 36 9.59 -13.22 22.25
CA GLY A 36 9.14 -13.48 20.85
C GLY A 36 7.69 -13.03 20.69
N GLU A 37 7.22 -12.35 19.64
CA GLU A 37 7.73 -12.16 18.30
C GLU A 37 7.43 -10.75 17.78
N ARG A 38 8.48 -9.94 17.59
CA ARG A 38 8.56 -9.10 16.39
C ARG A 38 8.76 -10.04 15.19
N ARG A 39 7.67 -10.61 14.65
CA ARG A 39 7.52 -11.14 13.27
C ARG A 39 6.34 -12.11 13.23
N GLY A 40 5.20 -11.59 12.82
CA GLY A 40 4.02 -12.38 12.43
C GLY A 40 3.49 -11.95 11.06
N PHE A 41 4.40 -11.70 10.11
CA PHE A 41 4.07 -11.95 8.71
C PHE A 41 3.97 -13.48 8.60
N ASP A 42 2.82 -14.00 8.18
CA ASP A 42 2.50 -15.42 7.93
C ASP A 42 2.05 -16.30 9.11
N ARG A 43 0.73 -16.43 9.26
CA ARG A 43 0.05 -17.74 9.15
C ARG A 43 -1.47 -17.58 9.19
N GLY A 44 -2.12 -17.83 8.05
CA GLY A 44 -3.58 -17.97 7.99
C GLY A 44 -4.29 -17.20 6.88
N ARG A 45 -3.58 -16.58 5.93
CA ARG A 45 -4.27 -15.99 4.78
C ARG A 45 -4.79 -17.14 3.90
N PRO A 46 -6.12 -17.26 3.69
CA PRO A 46 -6.68 -18.23 2.74
C PRO A 46 -5.96 -18.05 1.41
N GLU A 47 -5.65 -19.15 0.72
CA GLU A 47 -4.98 -19.14 -0.58
C GLU A 47 -5.54 -17.99 -1.44
N GLY A 48 -4.70 -16.98 -1.63
CA GLY A 48 -5.06 -15.85 -2.46
C GLY A 48 -5.31 -16.35 -3.89
N PRO A 49 -6.07 -15.59 -4.68
CA PRO A 49 -6.26 -15.93 -6.09
C PRO A 49 -4.89 -16.18 -6.76
N PRO A 50 -4.83 -17.11 -7.73
CA PRO A 50 -3.58 -17.71 -8.21
C PRO A 50 -2.52 -16.64 -8.47
N GLU A 51 -1.29 -16.93 -8.04
CA GLU A 51 -0.19 -16.00 -8.20
C GLU A 51 0.12 -15.82 -9.68
N ILE A 52 0.31 -14.57 -10.10
CA ILE A 52 0.73 -14.27 -11.47
C ILE A 52 2.18 -14.74 -11.61
N GLU A 53 2.44 -15.58 -12.60
CA GLU A 53 3.76 -16.12 -12.86
C GLU A 53 4.56 -15.15 -13.73
N LEU A 54 5.60 -14.54 -13.16
CA LEU A 54 6.41 -13.56 -13.88
C LEU A 54 7.04 -14.14 -15.17
N ASP A 55 7.51 -15.38 -15.13
CA ASP A 55 8.15 -16.00 -16.29
C ASP A 55 7.19 -16.23 -17.47
N LYS A 56 5.94 -16.62 -17.17
CA LYS A 56 4.89 -16.71 -18.20
C LYS A 56 4.54 -15.33 -18.72
N LEU A 57 4.40 -14.35 -17.84
CA LEU A 57 4.11 -12.97 -18.21
C LEU A 57 5.22 -12.34 -19.09
N ILE A 58 6.48 -12.77 -18.93
CA ILE A 58 7.60 -12.31 -19.75
C ILE A 58 7.59 -12.93 -21.16
N ASN A 59 7.13 -14.17 -21.29
CA ASN A 59 7.27 -14.98 -22.51
C ASN A 59 5.97 -15.19 -23.29
N ASP A 60 4.81 -14.97 -22.67
CA ASP A 60 3.49 -15.21 -23.24
C ASP A 60 2.61 -13.95 -23.15
N SER A 61 2.44 -13.29 -24.29
CA SER A 61 1.61 -12.08 -24.42
C SER A 61 0.13 -12.37 -24.17
N LEU A 62 -0.37 -13.55 -24.53
CA LEU A 62 -1.77 -13.94 -24.31
C LEU A 62 -2.02 -14.18 -22.83
N TYR A 63 -1.06 -14.78 -22.12
CA TYR A 63 -1.12 -14.89 -20.66
C TYR A 63 -1.20 -13.51 -20.00
N LEU A 64 -0.35 -12.55 -20.40
CA LEU A 64 -0.39 -11.18 -19.87
C LEU A 64 -1.77 -10.55 -20.06
N ASP A 65 -2.33 -10.66 -21.25
CA ASP A 65 -3.63 -10.09 -21.58
C ASP A 65 -4.77 -10.70 -20.74
N ASN A 66 -4.79 -12.03 -20.65
CA ASN A 66 -5.75 -12.75 -19.81
C ASN A 66 -5.64 -12.39 -18.32
N GLN A 67 -4.42 -12.15 -17.82
CA GLN A 67 -4.23 -11.69 -16.45
C GLN A 67 -4.72 -10.25 -16.25
N ALA A 68 -4.45 -9.35 -17.19
CA ALA A 68 -4.97 -7.99 -17.15
C ALA A 68 -6.50 -7.99 -17.10
N HIS A 69 -7.14 -8.75 -18.00
CA HIS A 69 -8.58 -8.91 -18.00
C HIS A 69 -9.10 -9.46 -16.67
N SER A 70 -8.49 -10.54 -16.16
CA SER A 70 -8.88 -11.16 -14.89
C SER A 70 -8.77 -10.21 -13.69
N ILE A 71 -7.73 -9.38 -13.64
CA ILE A 71 -7.55 -8.36 -12.61
C ILE A 71 -8.67 -7.32 -12.71
N VAL A 72 -8.94 -6.81 -13.92
CA VAL A 72 -9.99 -5.81 -14.13
C VAL A 72 -11.37 -6.36 -13.81
N SER A 73 -11.68 -7.60 -14.19
CA SER A 73 -12.96 -8.24 -13.84
C SER A 73 -13.16 -8.31 -12.32
N ARG A 74 -12.11 -8.66 -11.56
CA ARG A 74 -12.16 -8.66 -10.08
C ARG A 74 -12.29 -7.25 -9.47
N MET A 75 -11.88 -6.23 -10.21
CA MET A 75 -11.97 -4.83 -9.80
C MET A 75 -13.27 -4.13 -10.22
N ARG A 76 -14.08 -4.75 -11.09
CA ARG A 76 -15.27 -4.14 -11.68
C ARG A 76 -16.35 -3.79 -10.63
N ASP A 77 -16.32 -4.47 -9.49
CA ASP A 77 -17.24 -4.25 -8.36
C ASP A 77 -16.68 -3.31 -7.28
N MET A 78 -15.57 -2.59 -7.54
CA MET A 78 -14.89 -1.75 -6.54
C MET A 78 -15.10 -0.24 -6.71
N ASP A 79 -15.11 0.45 -5.57
CA ASP A 79 -15.30 1.90 -5.43
C ASP A 79 -14.34 2.76 -6.26
N SER A 80 -14.82 3.96 -6.62
CA SER A 80 -14.11 5.00 -7.38
C SER A 80 -12.71 5.37 -6.82
N GLY A 81 -12.50 5.19 -5.51
CA GLY A 81 -11.22 5.38 -4.85
C GLY A 81 -10.12 4.45 -5.38
N THR A 82 -10.45 3.21 -5.70
CA THR A 82 -9.50 2.20 -6.19
C THR A 82 -8.99 2.53 -7.58
N LYS A 83 -9.89 2.96 -8.48
CA LYS A 83 -9.53 3.40 -9.84
C LYS A 83 -8.56 4.58 -9.81
N SER A 84 -8.73 5.49 -8.85
CA SER A 84 -7.83 6.64 -8.66
C SER A 84 -6.44 6.22 -8.16
N GLN A 85 -6.36 5.27 -7.22
CA GLN A 85 -5.08 4.74 -6.75
C GLN A 85 -4.35 3.96 -7.85
N LEU A 86 -5.07 3.18 -8.65
CA LEU A 86 -4.50 2.43 -9.78
C LEU A 86 -3.86 3.37 -10.82
N ARG A 87 -4.53 4.46 -11.19
CA ARG A 87 -3.97 5.47 -12.10
C ARG A 87 -2.70 6.13 -11.56
N ARG A 88 -2.67 6.40 -10.24
CA ARG A 88 -1.48 6.94 -9.56
C ARG A 88 -0.33 5.93 -9.57
N LEU A 89 -0.63 4.66 -9.30
CA LEU A 89 0.34 3.56 -9.34
C LEU A 89 0.91 3.39 -10.75
N TYR A 90 0.07 3.39 -11.79
CA TYR A 90 0.52 3.32 -13.19
C TYR A 90 1.49 4.44 -13.55
N SER A 91 1.15 5.68 -13.20
CA SER A 91 2.05 6.83 -13.41
C SER A 91 3.38 6.69 -12.68
N ALA A 92 3.40 5.99 -11.55
CA ALA A 92 4.62 5.73 -10.79
C ALA A 92 5.45 4.59 -11.43
N VAL A 93 4.81 3.52 -11.90
CA VAL A 93 5.45 2.42 -12.65
C VAL A 93 6.09 2.92 -13.94
N ARG A 94 5.38 3.73 -14.74
CA ARG A 94 5.94 4.33 -15.97
C ARG A 94 7.20 5.15 -15.71
N ARG A 95 7.25 5.87 -14.59
CA ARG A 95 8.43 6.65 -14.19
C ARG A 95 9.58 5.74 -13.76
N ALA A 96 9.31 4.71 -12.97
CA ALA A 96 10.33 3.78 -12.50
C ALA A 96 10.98 2.97 -13.63
N VAL A 97 10.22 2.57 -14.67
CA VAL A 97 10.81 1.87 -15.84
C VAL A 97 11.78 2.76 -16.61
N ARG A 98 11.52 4.07 -16.68
CA ARG A 98 12.40 5.04 -17.32
C ARG A 98 13.64 5.39 -16.50
N ALA A 99 13.74 4.93 -15.26
CA ALA A 99 14.92 5.16 -14.45
C ALA A 99 16.15 4.46 -15.06
N PRO A 100 17.36 5.00 -14.83
CA PRO A 100 18.60 4.32 -15.16
C PRO A 100 18.62 2.87 -14.65
N GLU A 101 19.26 1.96 -15.39
CA GLU A 101 19.23 0.53 -15.07
C GLU A 101 19.75 0.23 -13.65
N ASN A 102 20.77 0.94 -13.20
CA ASN A 102 21.35 0.84 -11.86
C ASN A 102 20.40 1.32 -10.73
N GLU A 103 19.43 2.17 -11.04
CA GLU A 103 18.48 2.72 -10.06
C GLU A 103 17.10 2.06 -10.15
N ARG A 104 16.81 1.39 -11.26
CA ARG A 104 15.50 0.80 -11.56
C ARG A 104 15.03 -0.16 -10.48
N GLN A 105 15.90 -1.03 -9.99
CA GLN A 105 15.55 -1.96 -8.92
C GLN A 105 15.14 -1.21 -7.65
N HIS A 106 15.90 -0.20 -7.26
CA HIS A 106 15.61 0.62 -6.09
C HIS A 106 14.26 1.33 -6.23
N GLU A 107 13.99 1.94 -7.39
CA GLU A 107 12.70 2.59 -7.66
C GLU A 107 11.52 1.62 -7.52
N PHE A 108 11.64 0.40 -8.06
CA PHE A 108 10.62 -0.62 -7.95
C PHE A 108 10.45 -1.14 -6.50
N VAL A 109 11.52 -1.25 -5.72
CA VAL A 109 11.43 -1.57 -4.28
C VAL A 109 10.69 -0.46 -3.52
N MET A 110 10.96 0.80 -3.83
CA MET A 110 10.23 1.94 -3.26
C MET A 110 8.77 1.98 -3.70
N LEU A 111 8.45 1.59 -4.94
CA LEU A 111 7.07 1.42 -5.40
C LEU A 111 6.35 0.33 -4.61
N ARG A 112 7.02 -0.80 -4.33
CA ARG A 112 6.44 -1.90 -3.56
C ARG A 112 6.06 -1.46 -2.15
N ALA A 113 6.94 -0.73 -1.47
CA ALA A 113 6.66 -0.20 -0.14
C ALA A 113 5.45 0.75 -0.15
N ARG A 114 5.37 1.64 -1.14
CA ARG A 114 4.24 2.56 -1.34
C ARG A 114 2.94 1.80 -1.60
N LEU A 115 2.97 0.80 -2.47
CA LEU A 115 1.81 -0.04 -2.79
C LEU A 115 1.31 -0.81 -1.57
N ALA A 116 2.20 -1.46 -0.82
CA ALA A 116 1.84 -2.18 0.40
C ALA A 116 1.18 -1.27 1.44
N TYR A 117 1.72 -0.06 1.64
CA TYR A 117 1.11 0.95 2.50
C TYR A 117 -0.30 1.33 2.02
N THR A 118 -0.47 1.58 0.72
CA THR A 118 -1.78 1.94 0.14
C THR A 118 -2.80 0.80 0.30
N ILE A 119 -2.40 -0.44 0.04
CA ILE A 119 -3.26 -1.62 0.23
C ILE A 119 -3.70 -1.73 1.68
N ALA A 120 -2.76 -1.65 2.62
CA ALA A 120 -3.06 -1.75 4.04
C ALA A 120 -3.96 -0.61 4.53
N ARG A 121 -3.71 0.63 4.08
CA ARG A 121 -4.46 1.81 4.50
C ARG A 121 -5.89 1.86 3.96
N HIS A 122 -6.10 1.38 2.73
CA HIS A 122 -7.37 1.53 2.03
C HIS A 122 -8.11 0.21 1.83
N GLY A 123 -7.60 -0.90 2.35
CA GLY A 123 -8.24 -2.22 2.24
C GLY A 123 -8.29 -2.76 0.81
N LEU A 124 -7.34 -2.39 -0.06
CA LEU A 124 -7.36 -2.71 -1.49
C LEU A 124 -6.88 -4.14 -1.79
N ARG A 125 -7.58 -5.15 -1.25
CA ARG A 125 -7.18 -6.57 -1.35
C ARG A 125 -7.09 -7.10 -2.78
N SER A 126 -7.80 -6.50 -3.72
CA SER A 126 -7.71 -6.85 -5.16
C SER A 126 -6.32 -6.57 -5.75
N LEU A 127 -5.54 -5.66 -5.14
CA LEU A 127 -4.18 -5.34 -5.57
C LEU A 127 -3.12 -6.27 -4.96
N ASP A 128 -3.50 -7.20 -4.08
CA ASP A 128 -2.55 -8.10 -3.42
C ASP A 128 -1.79 -8.97 -4.44
N GLN A 129 -2.42 -9.32 -5.57
CA GLN A 129 -1.74 -10.04 -6.66
C GLN A 129 -0.68 -9.20 -7.36
N ILE A 130 -0.96 -7.91 -7.56
CA ILE A 130 -0.04 -6.96 -8.15
C ILE A 130 1.16 -6.73 -7.22
N GLU A 131 0.92 -6.64 -5.91
CA GLU A 131 1.99 -6.53 -4.91
C GLU A 131 2.92 -7.75 -4.94
N LYS A 132 2.35 -8.97 -4.98
CA LYS A 132 3.11 -10.22 -5.09
C LYS A 132 3.91 -10.29 -6.39
N LEU A 133 3.32 -9.89 -7.52
CA LEU A 133 4.03 -9.84 -8.80
C LEU A 133 5.20 -8.83 -8.73
N LEU A 134 4.99 -7.67 -8.12
CA LEU A 134 6.03 -6.67 -7.94
C LEU A 134 7.19 -7.19 -7.06
N LEU A 135 6.90 -8.04 -6.07
CA LEU A 135 7.92 -8.77 -5.32
C LEU A 135 8.72 -9.72 -6.22
N GLN A 136 8.06 -10.48 -7.11
CA GLN A 136 8.77 -11.35 -8.06
C GLN A 136 9.67 -10.53 -9.00
N VAL A 137 9.16 -9.42 -9.55
CA VAL A 137 9.91 -8.53 -10.46
C VAL A 137 11.16 -7.98 -9.79
N THR A 138 11.03 -7.48 -8.55
CA THR A 138 12.17 -6.92 -7.80
C THR A 138 13.17 -7.98 -7.32
N ARG A 139 12.72 -9.21 -7.06
CA ARG A 139 13.60 -10.35 -6.71
C ARG A 139 14.38 -10.86 -7.91
N LYS A 140 13.73 -11.00 -9.07
CA LYS A 140 14.40 -11.48 -10.29
C LYS A 140 15.36 -10.43 -10.85
N ASN A 141 15.02 -9.15 -10.68
CA ASN A 141 15.83 -8.01 -11.14
C ASN A 141 16.21 -8.10 -12.64
N ASP A 142 15.23 -8.47 -13.46
CA ASP A 142 15.39 -8.63 -14.91
C ASP A 142 14.73 -7.44 -15.63
N SER A 143 15.46 -6.83 -16.57
CA SER A 143 14.98 -5.73 -17.40
C SER A 143 13.66 -6.06 -18.10
N ARG A 144 13.52 -7.28 -18.62
CA ARG A 144 12.28 -7.77 -19.26
C ARG A 144 11.13 -7.84 -18.26
N GLY A 145 11.40 -8.19 -17.02
CA GLY A 145 10.40 -8.25 -15.96
C GLY A 145 9.83 -6.87 -15.62
N TYR A 146 10.68 -5.84 -15.57
CA TYR A 146 10.25 -4.45 -15.34
C TYR A 146 9.36 -3.92 -16.48
N GLU A 147 9.76 -4.15 -17.74
CA GLU A 147 8.97 -3.74 -18.91
C GLU A 147 7.61 -4.47 -18.96
N ARG A 148 7.62 -5.78 -18.74
CA ARG A 148 6.39 -6.59 -18.80
C ARG A 148 5.43 -6.29 -17.68
N PHE A 149 5.94 -5.94 -16.49
CA PHE A 149 5.11 -5.41 -15.42
C PHE A 149 4.43 -4.10 -15.82
N LYS A 150 5.14 -3.20 -16.51
CA LYS A 150 4.56 -1.96 -17.04
C LYS A 150 3.53 -2.22 -18.14
N ASP A 151 3.78 -3.17 -19.03
CA ASP A 151 2.83 -3.58 -20.07
C ASP A 151 1.53 -4.17 -19.47
N LEU A 152 1.63 -4.99 -18.43
CA LEU A 152 0.46 -5.49 -17.69
C LEU A 152 -0.39 -4.33 -17.15
N PHE A 153 0.24 -3.32 -16.54
CA PHE A 153 -0.47 -2.15 -16.05
C PHE A 153 -1.13 -1.32 -17.16
N GLU A 154 -0.45 -1.20 -18.31
CA GLU A 154 -0.99 -0.52 -19.48
C GLU A 154 -2.26 -1.23 -19.99
N ALA A 155 -2.25 -2.56 -20.06
CA ALA A 155 -3.43 -3.36 -20.39
C ALA A 155 -4.56 -3.25 -19.35
N ILE A 156 -4.23 -3.29 -18.05
CA ILE A 156 -5.22 -3.11 -16.97
C ILE A 156 -5.92 -1.75 -17.08
N VAL A 157 -5.16 -0.68 -17.36
CA VAL A 157 -5.73 0.66 -17.52
C VAL A 157 -6.61 0.72 -18.76
N ALA A 158 -6.17 0.16 -19.89
CA ALA A 158 -6.93 0.14 -21.14
C ALA A 158 -8.27 -0.61 -21.01
N TYR A 159 -8.32 -1.70 -20.24
CA TYR A 159 -9.57 -2.45 -20.01
C TYR A 159 -10.53 -1.79 -19.00
N ASN A 160 -10.09 -0.77 -18.26
CA ASN A 160 -10.88 -0.08 -17.24
C ASN A 160 -11.29 1.36 -17.64
N GLU A 161 -10.90 1.81 -18.84
CA GLU A 161 -11.51 2.98 -19.51
C GLU A 161 -12.91 2.64 -20.04
#